data_AF-A0A7C5LUN2-F1
#
_entry.id   AF-A0A7C5LUN2-F1
#
_cell.length_a   1.000
_cell.length_b   1.000
_cell.length_c   1.000
_cell.angle_alpha   90.00
_cell.angle_beta   90.00
_cell.angle_gamma   90.00
#
_symmetry.space_group_name_H-M   'P 1'
#
loop_
_entity.id
_entity.type
_entity.pdbx_description
1 polymer ?
#
loop_
_entity_poly.entity_id
_entity_poly.type
_entity_poly.pdbx_seq_one_letter_code
_entity_poly.pdbx_strand_id
1 'polypeptide(L)'
;MVVKTGWDTITMMTHIIPRMRLGRTVLAMMIGVLLCLFFVNTGLAQTANGRISERVINAEIDRVKQITDMADDDKSRILDILSKANEQLKRAQEFKIQAERFKNERKTAQKDIDRLEDELANLRKKFEQQGEAKPPDYSKLSLSDLEAKLSSELAELSHLQNALSADKKSLQELDKRPSEATAELSNVNKTIEELTALIEAPLEEDADDLARARRLLAEAKLKA
;
A
#
# COMPACT_ATOMS: atom_id res chain seq x y z
N MET A 1 -32.05 -59.05 -45.15
CA MET A 1 -30.62 -59.37 -45.22
C MET A 1 -29.90 -58.17 -45.85
N VAL A 2 -28.79 -57.76 -45.24
CA VAL A 2 -27.90 -56.63 -45.58
C VAL A 2 -28.34 -55.25 -45.08
N VAL A 3 -27.82 -54.96 -43.89
CA VAL A 3 -27.58 -53.68 -43.25
C VAL A 3 -26.57 -52.87 -44.09
N LYS A 4 -26.81 -51.57 -44.31
CA LYS A 4 -25.76 -50.62 -44.72
C LYS A 4 -25.65 -49.50 -43.69
N THR A 5 -24.57 -49.59 -42.92
CA THR A 5 -24.06 -48.64 -41.95
C THR A 5 -23.57 -47.37 -42.65
N GLY A 6 -24.15 -46.22 -42.33
CA GLY A 6 -23.55 -44.91 -42.56
C GLY A 6 -22.87 -44.45 -41.29
N TRP A 7 -21.57 -44.71 -41.18
CA TRP A 7 -20.69 -44.07 -40.20
C TRP A 7 -19.79 -43.15 -40.99
N ASP A 8 -20.24 -41.91 -41.18
CA ASP A 8 -19.38 -40.85 -41.68
C ASP A 8 -18.48 -40.37 -40.54
N THR A 9 -17.20 -40.37 -40.89
CA THR A 9 -16.01 -39.91 -40.17
C THR A 9 -16.22 -38.59 -39.40
N ILE A 10 -16.24 -38.69 -38.07
CA ILE A 10 -15.87 -37.57 -37.21
C ILE A 10 -14.39 -37.72 -36.87
N THR A 11 -13.59 -36.94 -37.58
CA THR A 11 -12.16 -36.75 -37.35
C THR A 11 -11.94 -36.28 -35.90
N MET A 12 -11.29 -37.11 -35.10
CA MET A 12 -10.78 -36.74 -33.78
C MET A 12 -9.71 -35.64 -33.93
N MET A 13 -10.07 -34.39 -33.68
CA MET A 13 -9.12 -33.35 -33.30
C MET A 13 -8.82 -33.48 -31.80
N THR A 14 -7.80 -34.28 -31.47
CA THR A 14 -7.16 -34.22 -30.15
C THR A 14 -6.38 -32.91 -30.05
N HIS A 15 -6.97 -31.89 -29.43
CA HIS A 15 -6.22 -30.75 -28.91
C HIS A 15 -5.41 -31.19 -27.70
N ILE A 16 -4.12 -31.40 -27.93
CA ILE A 16 -3.09 -31.50 -26.91
C ILE A 16 -3.05 -30.15 -26.20
N ILE A 17 -3.62 -30.06 -24.99
CA ILE A 17 -3.42 -28.92 -24.10
C ILE A 17 -1.96 -28.97 -23.61
N PRO A 18 -1.09 -28.01 -23.96
CA PRO A 18 0.22 -27.96 -23.37
C PRO A 18 0.08 -27.64 -21.88
N ARG A 19 0.46 -28.59 -21.02
CA ARG A 19 0.70 -28.35 -19.59
C ARG A 19 1.81 -27.32 -19.46
N MET A 20 1.46 -26.04 -19.42
CA MET A 20 2.40 -24.98 -19.08
C MET A 20 2.84 -25.16 -17.62
N ARG A 21 4.10 -25.55 -17.44
CA ARG A 21 4.85 -25.41 -16.19
C ARG A 21 5.01 -23.91 -15.89
N LEU A 22 3.98 -23.28 -15.32
CA LEU A 22 4.00 -21.90 -14.82
C LEU A 22 4.48 -21.79 -13.36
N GLY A 23 5.12 -22.83 -12.82
CA GLY A 23 5.38 -22.96 -11.38
C GLY A 23 6.69 -22.35 -10.85
N ARG A 24 7.54 -21.71 -11.66
CA ARG A 24 8.86 -21.25 -11.18
C ARG A 24 9.31 -19.85 -11.60
N THR A 25 8.81 -19.32 -12.71
CA THR A 25 9.21 -17.98 -13.18
C THR A 25 8.45 -16.86 -12.49
N VAL A 26 7.17 -17.07 -12.16
CA VAL A 26 6.35 -16.06 -11.46
C VAL A 26 6.81 -15.89 -10.00
N LEU A 27 7.24 -16.98 -9.35
CA LEU A 27 7.76 -16.94 -7.98
C LEU A 27 9.12 -16.21 -7.92
N ALA A 28 9.97 -16.34 -8.94
CA ALA A 28 11.26 -15.65 -9.01
C ALA A 28 11.11 -14.14 -9.26
N MET A 29 10.12 -13.70 -10.04
CA MET A 29 9.83 -12.28 -10.24
C MET A 29 9.25 -11.60 -8.98
N MET A 30 8.42 -12.29 -8.20
CA MET A 30 7.89 -11.77 -6.93
C MET A 30 8.98 -11.60 -5.85
N ILE A 31 9.95 -12.52 -5.77
CA ILE A 31 11.05 -12.44 -4.80
C ILE A 31 12.06 -11.32 -5.17
N GLY A 32 12.26 -11.07 -6.47
CA GLY A 32 13.12 -9.97 -6.94
C GLY A 32 12.60 -8.57 -6.59
N VAL A 33 11.28 -8.36 -6.66
CA VAL A 33 10.66 -7.07 -6.26
C VAL A 33 10.68 -6.88 -4.75
N LEU A 34 10.57 -7.96 -3.96
CA LEU A 34 10.65 -7.90 -2.50
C LEU A 34 12.05 -7.53 -1.97
N LEU A 35 13.10 -7.93 -2.68
CA LEU A 35 14.50 -7.64 -2.31
C LEU A 35 14.94 -6.21 -2.65
N CYS A 36 14.42 -5.61 -3.72
CA CYS A 36 14.70 -4.20 -4.04
C CYS A 36 14.09 -3.23 -3.03
N LEU A 37 12.98 -3.59 -2.37
CA LEU A 37 12.37 -2.76 -1.32
C LEU A 37 13.13 -2.82 0.03
N PHE A 38 14.02 -3.80 0.23
CA PHE A 38 14.83 -3.87 1.45
C PHE A 38 16.12 -3.05 1.38
N PHE A 39 16.70 -2.84 0.19
CA PHE A 39 17.96 -2.10 0.06
C PHE A 39 17.81 -0.58 0.02
N VAL A 40 16.65 -0.03 -0.34
CA VAL A 40 16.43 1.42 -0.35
C VAL A 40 16.23 1.99 1.07
N ASN A 41 15.92 1.15 2.06
CA ASN A 41 15.45 1.61 3.37
C ASN A 41 16.51 1.62 4.50
N THR A 42 17.80 1.36 4.19
CA THR A 42 18.86 1.32 5.21
C THR A 42 19.91 2.44 5.07
N GLY A 43 19.78 3.32 4.07
CA GLY A 43 20.81 4.31 3.73
C GLY A 43 20.65 5.73 4.31
N LEU A 44 19.51 6.10 4.92
CA LEU A 44 19.22 7.51 5.28
C LEU A 44 19.15 7.81 6.78
N ALA A 45 19.57 6.89 7.64
CA ALA A 45 19.48 7.06 9.09
C ALA A 45 20.81 7.42 9.76
N GLN A 46 21.64 8.28 9.17
CA GLN A 46 22.83 8.76 9.89
C GLN A 46 23.50 10.02 9.33
N THR A 47 22.80 11.15 9.30
CA THR A 47 23.48 12.46 9.24
C THR A 47 22.82 13.47 10.19
N ALA A 48 23.66 14.25 10.86
CA ALA A 48 23.38 15.37 11.77
C ALA A 48 22.84 15.06 13.19
N ASN A 49 23.77 14.72 14.09
CA ASN A 49 23.65 14.84 15.54
C ASN A 49 23.58 16.33 15.99
N GLY A 50 22.47 17.00 15.68
CA GLY A 50 22.02 18.23 16.34
C GLY A 50 20.62 17.97 16.86
N ARG A 51 20.46 17.74 18.18
CA ARG A 51 19.18 17.31 18.78
C ARG A 51 18.15 18.45 18.79
N ILE A 52 17.56 18.77 17.64
CA ILE A 52 16.36 19.59 17.62
C ILE A 52 15.27 18.88 18.43
N SER A 53 14.73 19.59 19.42
CA SER A 53 13.70 19.09 20.33
C SER A 53 12.73 20.22 20.64
N GLU A 54 11.52 19.88 21.09
CA GLU A 54 10.52 20.88 21.50
C GLU A 54 11.10 21.84 22.55
N ARG A 55 11.98 21.37 23.43
CA ARG A 55 12.69 22.22 24.40
C ARG A 55 13.58 23.27 23.74
N VAL A 56 14.33 22.89 22.69
CA VAL A 56 15.22 23.79 21.96
C VAL A 56 14.41 24.86 21.22
N ILE A 57 13.33 24.45 20.54
CA ILE A 57 12.47 25.40 19.82
C ILE A 57 11.75 26.34 20.78
N ASN A 58 11.23 25.84 21.90
CA ASN A 58 10.57 26.68 22.90
C ASN A 58 11.54 27.66 23.58
N ALA A 59 12.77 27.23 23.87
CA ALA A 59 13.80 28.13 24.37
C ALA A 59 14.12 29.26 23.37
N GLU A 60 14.14 28.95 22.07
CA GLU A 60 14.36 29.95 21.02
C GLU A 60 13.17 30.92 20.88
N ILE A 61 11.94 30.42 21.00
CA ILE A 61 10.73 31.25 21.05
C ILE A 61 10.81 32.22 22.22
N ASP A 62 11.21 31.76 23.40
CA ASP A 62 11.33 32.59 24.60
C ASP A 62 12.47 33.62 24.46
N ARG A 63 13.60 33.24 23.83
CA ARG A 63 14.69 34.17 23.49
C ARG A 63 14.17 35.29 22.59
N VAL A 64 13.52 34.96 21.47
CA VAL A 64 13.03 35.95 20.50
C VAL A 64 12.00 36.90 21.14
N LYS A 65 11.12 36.39 22.02
CA LYS A 65 10.18 37.23 22.76
C LYS A 65 10.86 38.29 23.64
N GLN A 66 12.03 37.99 24.19
CA GLN A 66 12.77 38.87 25.08
C GLN A 66 13.62 39.93 24.36
N ILE A 67 13.83 39.81 23.04
CA ILE A 67 14.55 40.82 22.26
C ILE A 67 13.68 42.08 22.15
N THR A 68 14.21 43.20 22.65
CA THR A 68 13.53 44.52 22.66
C THR A 68 13.86 45.37 21.44
N ASP A 69 15.02 45.12 20.82
CA ASP A 69 15.58 46.00 19.79
C ASP A 69 15.26 45.53 18.35
N MET A 70 14.39 44.53 18.22
CA MET A 70 13.95 43.95 16.95
C MET A 70 12.62 44.57 16.51
N ALA A 71 12.46 44.84 15.21
CA ALA A 71 11.20 45.29 14.65
C ALA A 71 10.08 44.26 14.90
N ASP A 72 8.89 44.72 15.29
CA ASP A 72 7.75 43.86 15.63
C ASP A 72 7.35 42.91 14.48
N ASP A 73 7.46 43.38 13.23
CA ASP A 73 7.17 42.59 12.03
C ASP A 73 8.14 41.40 11.87
N ASP A 74 9.44 41.62 12.09
CA ASP A 74 10.45 40.57 11.98
C ASP A 74 10.34 39.58 13.13
N LYS A 75 10.10 40.08 14.34
CA LYS A 75 9.83 39.28 15.53
C LYS A 75 8.62 38.36 15.33
N SER A 76 7.53 38.90 14.78
CA SER A 76 6.32 38.14 14.45
C SER A 76 6.60 37.03 13.42
N ARG A 77 7.34 37.35 12.35
CA ARG A 77 7.74 36.37 11.32
C ARG A 77 8.58 35.24 11.89
N ILE A 78 9.55 35.56 12.75
CA ILE A 78 10.42 34.55 13.39
C ILE A 78 9.59 33.63 14.29
N LEU A 79 8.70 34.20 15.11
CA LEU A 79 7.83 33.43 15.99
C LEU A 79 6.87 32.50 15.22
N ASP A 80 6.32 32.95 14.09
CA ASP A 80 5.51 32.10 13.21
C ASP A 80 6.31 30.92 12.66
N ILE A 81 7.55 31.14 12.21
CA ILE A 81 8.45 30.08 11.72
C ILE A 81 8.77 29.07 12.83
N LEU A 82 9.09 29.53 14.03
CA LEU A 82 9.39 28.66 15.18
C LEU A 82 8.15 27.88 15.64
N SER A 83 6.97 28.50 15.62
CA SER A 83 5.71 27.81 15.92
C SER A 83 5.46 26.68 14.93
N LYS A 84 5.63 26.95 13.62
CA LYS A 84 5.54 25.92 12.57
C LYS A 84 6.56 24.81 12.78
N ALA A 85 7.79 25.13 13.18
CA ALA A 85 8.81 24.13 13.46
C ALA A 85 8.38 23.21 14.63
N ASN A 86 7.75 23.75 15.68
CA ASN A 86 7.24 22.96 16.79
C ASN A 86 6.06 22.05 16.35
N GLU A 87 5.15 22.56 15.52
CA GLU A 87 4.07 21.75 14.93
C GLU A 87 4.61 20.58 14.12
N GLN A 88 5.66 20.79 13.30
CA GLN A 88 6.29 19.71 12.54
C GLN A 88 6.91 18.65 13.47
N LEU A 89 7.55 19.05 14.58
CA LEU A 89 8.05 18.10 15.56
C LEU A 89 6.95 17.26 16.22
N LYS A 90 5.76 17.83 16.43
CA LYS A 90 4.62 17.06 16.97
C LYS A 90 4.12 16.06 15.95
N ARG A 91 3.96 16.47 14.69
CA ARG A 91 3.60 15.57 13.58
C ARG A 91 4.62 14.44 13.43
N ALA A 92 5.91 14.73 13.53
CA ALA A 92 6.97 13.72 13.52
C ALA A 92 6.77 12.62 14.57
N GLN A 93 6.37 13.00 15.79
CA GLN A 93 6.11 12.05 16.85
C GLN A 93 4.87 11.19 16.56
N GLU A 94 3.81 11.80 16.04
CA GLU A 94 2.61 11.11 15.62
C GLU A 94 2.90 10.12 14.48
N PHE A 95 3.65 10.54 13.46
CA PHE A 95 4.08 9.66 12.37
C PHE A 95 4.95 8.52 12.86
N LYS A 96 5.85 8.76 13.82
CA LYS A 96 6.63 7.68 14.44
C LYS A 96 5.75 6.64 15.12
N ILE A 97 4.72 7.07 15.84
CA ILE A 97 3.75 6.16 16.46
C ILE A 97 2.99 5.37 15.39
N GLN A 98 2.53 6.05 14.33
CA GLN A 98 1.82 5.41 13.22
C GLN A 98 2.72 4.41 12.47
N ALA A 99 3.99 4.74 12.23
CA ALA A 99 4.94 3.86 11.58
C ALA A 99 5.19 2.58 12.39
N GLU A 100 5.29 2.68 13.72
CA GLU A 100 5.40 1.51 14.59
C GLU A 100 4.11 0.67 14.60
N ARG A 101 2.92 1.30 14.56
CA ARG A 101 1.64 0.59 14.39
C ARG A 101 1.62 -0.18 13.07
N PHE A 102 1.94 0.50 11.96
CA PHE A 102 1.98 -0.11 10.64
C PHE A 102 2.98 -1.27 10.56
N LYS A 103 4.15 -1.13 11.20
CA LYS A 103 5.16 -2.20 11.29
C LYS A 103 4.62 -3.43 12.04
N ASN A 104 3.83 -3.22 13.09
CA ASN A 104 3.17 -4.31 13.81
C ASN A 104 2.05 -4.94 12.98
N GLU A 105 1.22 -4.13 12.32
CA GLU A 105 0.16 -4.59 11.40
C GLU A 105 0.75 -5.40 10.24
N ARG A 106 1.88 -4.98 9.68
CA ARG A 106 2.58 -5.74 8.64
C ARG A 106 3.04 -7.12 9.15
N LYS A 107 3.49 -7.22 10.40
CA LYS A 107 3.88 -8.51 11.00
C LYS A 107 2.68 -9.43 11.19
N THR A 108 1.51 -8.88 11.53
CA THR A 108 0.28 -9.67 11.68
C THR A 108 -0.34 -10.03 10.33
N ALA A 109 -0.22 -9.15 9.33
CA ALA A 109 -0.75 -9.36 7.99
C ALA A 109 -0.20 -10.64 7.34
N GLN A 110 1.09 -10.96 7.53
CA GLN A 110 1.63 -12.22 7.00
C GLN A 110 0.94 -13.45 7.62
N LYS A 111 0.70 -13.43 8.93
CA LYS A 111 -0.03 -14.51 9.61
C LYS A 111 -1.47 -14.62 9.12
N ASP A 112 -2.10 -13.48 8.83
CA ASP A 112 -3.44 -13.47 8.26
C ASP A 112 -3.46 -14.03 6.84
N ILE A 113 -2.47 -13.70 6.01
CA ILE A 113 -2.29 -14.29 4.67
C ILE A 113 -2.15 -15.81 4.79
N ASP A 114 -1.22 -16.29 5.63
CA ASP A 114 -0.99 -17.72 5.82
C ASP A 114 -2.27 -18.43 6.29
N ARG A 115 -3.00 -17.84 7.25
CA ARG A 115 -4.30 -18.34 7.71
C ARG A 115 -5.34 -18.41 6.59
N LEU A 116 -5.46 -17.36 5.78
CA LEU A 116 -6.40 -17.31 4.66
C LEU A 116 -6.05 -18.31 3.57
N GLU A 117 -4.76 -18.52 3.29
CA GLU A 117 -4.28 -19.55 2.37
C GLU A 117 -4.65 -20.96 2.84
N ASP A 118 -4.50 -21.23 4.14
CA ASP A 118 -4.92 -22.50 4.76
C ASP A 118 -6.45 -22.70 4.70
N GLU A 119 -7.23 -21.66 5.00
CA GLU A 119 -8.69 -21.67 4.88
C GLU A 119 -9.13 -21.93 3.43
N LEU A 120 -8.49 -21.28 2.46
CA LEU A 120 -8.71 -21.51 1.03
C LEU A 120 -8.36 -22.93 0.60
N ALA A 121 -7.22 -23.46 1.07
CA ALA A 121 -6.81 -24.83 0.76
C ALA A 121 -7.82 -25.85 1.33
N ASN A 122 -8.33 -25.61 2.54
CA ASN A 122 -9.36 -26.44 3.16
C ASN A 122 -10.70 -26.36 2.43
N LEU A 123 -11.11 -25.16 1.99
CA LEU A 123 -12.29 -24.99 1.14
C LEU A 123 -12.15 -25.73 -0.19
N ARG A 124 -11.01 -25.59 -0.88
CA ARG A 124 -10.74 -26.31 -2.13
C ARG A 124 -10.84 -27.82 -1.95
N LYS A 125 -10.25 -28.37 -0.88
CA LYS A 125 -10.39 -29.80 -0.54
C LYS A 125 -11.84 -30.21 -0.31
N LYS A 126 -12.65 -29.39 0.38
CA LYS A 126 -14.08 -29.67 0.57
C LYS A 126 -14.83 -29.69 -0.76
N PHE A 127 -14.57 -28.74 -1.65
CA PHE A 127 -15.17 -28.71 -2.98
C PHE A 127 -14.72 -29.88 -3.86
N GLU A 128 -13.44 -30.25 -3.83
CA GLU A 128 -12.92 -31.42 -4.54
C GLU A 128 -13.51 -32.74 -4.01
N GLN A 129 -13.71 -32.85 -2.69
CA GLN A 129 -14.31 -34.02 -2.03
C GLN A 129 -15.82 -34.11 -2.21
N GLN A 130 -16.51 -33.00 -2.45
CA GLN A 130 -17.94 -33.00 -2.78
C GLN A 130 -18.23 -33.61 -4.16
N GLY A 131 -17.19 -33.89 -4.96
CA GLY A 131 -17.33 -34.44 -6.31
C GLY A 131 -18.06 -33.47 -7.24
N GLU A 132 -18.13 -33.80 -8.53
CA GLU A 132 -19.08 -33.13 -9.43
C GLU A 132 -20.46 -33.20 -8.78
N ALA A 133 -20.95 -32.06 -8.28
CA ALA A 133 -22.27 -31.97 -7.68
C ALA A 133 -23.24 -32.60 -8.68
N LYS A 134 -23.83 -33.73 -8.27
CA LYS A 134 -24.71 -34.50 -9.14
C LYS A 134 -25.76 -33.52 -9.66
N PRO A 135 -25.89 -33.31 -10.98
CA PRO A 135 -26.80 -32.31 -11.51
C PRO A 135 -28.18 -32.58 -10.91
N PRO A 136 -28.89 -31.54 -10.42
CA PRO A 136 -30.16 -31.75 -9.74
C PRO A 136 -31.09 -32.58 -10.64
N ASP A 137 -31.73 -33.59 -10.08
CA ASP A 137 -32.67 -34.41 -10.85
C ASP A 137 -33.96 -33.60 -11.07
N TYR A 138 -34.01 -32.88 -12.19
CA TYR A 138 -35.13 -32.03 -12.59
C TYR A 138 -36.32 -32.83 -13.14
N SER A 139 -36.18 -34.15 -13.34
CA SER A 139 -37.19 -34.99 -14.01
C SER A 139 -38.51 -35.11 -13.23
N LYS A 140 -38.51 -34.78 -11.94
CA LYS A 140 -39.67 -34.89 -11.03
C LYS A 140 -40.35 -33.56 -10.72
N LEU A 141 -39.84 -32.45 -11.25
CA LEU A 141 -40.35 -31.11 -10.96
C LEU A 141 -41.47 -30.72 -11.93
N SER A 142 -42.46 -29.98 -11.45
CA SER A 142 -43.47 -29.40 -12.33
C SER A 142 -42.88 -28.26 -13.16
N LEU A 143 -43.55 -27.88 -14.25
CA LEU A 143 -43.13 -26.73 -15.07
C LEU A 143 -43.01 -25.45 -14.23
N SER A 144 -43.98 -25.21 -13.33
CA SER A 144 -43.97 -24.05 -12.44
C SER A 144 -42.76 -24.05 -11.49
N ASP A 145 -42.34 -25.21 -11.00
CA ASP A 145 -41.16 -25.33 -10.13
C ASP A 145 -39.86 -25.10 -10.91
N LEU A 146 -39.81 -25.52 -12.17
CA LEU A 146 -38.68 -25.28 -13.07
C LEU A 146 -38.54 -23.80 -13.41
N GLU A 147 -39.63 -23.10 -13.68
CA GLU A 147 -39.64 -21.65 -13.93
C GLU A 147 -39.19 -20.86 -12.68
N ALA A 148 -39.68 -21.25 -11.50
CA ALA A 148 -39.26 -20.64 -10.24
C ALA A 148 -37.76 -20.86 -9.97
N LYS A 149 -37.25 -22.08 -10.20
CA LYS A 149 -35.81 -22.36 -10.09
C LYS A 149 -34.98 -21.59 -11.10
N LEU A 150 -35.38 -21.53 -12.37
CA LEU A 150 -34.66 -20.78 -13.39
C LEU A 150 -34.57 -19.29 -13.01
N SER A 151 -35.66 -18.71 -12.52
CA SER A 151 -35.68 -17.33 -12.04
C SER A 151 -34.71 -17.12 -10.86
N SER A 152 -34.68 -18.05 -9.90
CA SER A 152 -33.74 -18.01 -8.77
C SER A 152 -32.28 -18.10 -9.21
N GLU A 153 -31.96 -19.05 -10.10
CA GLU A 153 -30.60 -19.25 -10.63
C GLU A 153 -30.12 -18.05 -11.46
N LEU A 154 -31.02 -17.42 -12.23
CA LEU A 154 -30.71 -16.18 -12.95
C LEU A 154 -30.44 -15.00 -12.01
N ALA A 155 -31.20 -14.90 -10.91
CA ALA A 155 -30.96 -13.89 -9.89
C ALA A 155 -29.60 -14.11 -9.18
N GLU A 156 -29.29 -15.36 -8.85
CA GLU A 156 -28.00 -15.74 -8.24
C GLU A 156 -26.83 -15.47 -9.20
N LEU A 157 -26.97 -15.82 -10.48
CA LEU A 157 -25.97 -15.53 -11.51
C LEU A 157 -25.74 -14.03 -11.67
N SER A 158 -26.80 -13.22 -11.66
CA SER A 158 -26.69 -11.75 -11.70
C SER A 158 -25.94 -11.22 -10.47
N HIS A 159 -26.25 -11.74 -9.27
CA HIS A 159 -25.54 -11.38 -8.05
C HIS A 159 -24.05 -11.73 -8.11
N LEU A 160 -23.71 -12.95 -8.57
CA LEU A 160 -22.33 -13.39 -8.74
C LEU A 160 -21.56 -12.56 -9.78
N GLN A 161 -22.21 -12.17 -10.88
CA GLN A 161 -21.60 -11.28 -11.88
C GLN A 161 -21.29 -9.90 -11.31
N ASN A 162 -22.20 -9.34 -10.50
CA ASN A 162 -21.99 -8.07 -9.83
C ASN A 162 -20.84 -8.15 -8.81
N ALA A 163 -20.80 -9.21 -7.99
CA ALA A 163 -19.72 -9.46 -7.06
C ALA A 163 -18.36 -9.56 -7.78
N LEU A 164 -18.30 -10.34 -8.87
CA LEU A 164 -17.08 -10.49 -9.68
C LEU A 164 -16.61 -9.17 -10.30
N SER A 165 -17.54 -8.32 -10.74
CA SER A 165 -17.22 -6.98 -11.25
C SER A 165 -16.62 -6.08 -10.16
N ALA A 166 -17.21 -6.10 -8.96
CA ALA A 166 -16.71 -5.36 -7.81
C ALA A 166 -15.30 -5.84 -7.39
N ASP A 167 -15.09 -7.16 -7.32
CA ASP A 167 -13.79 -7.76 -6.98
C ASP A 167 -12.72 -7.39 -8.02
N LYS A 168 -13.05 -7.44 -9.31
CA LYS A 168 -12.13 -7.00 -10.38
C LYS A 168 -11.74 -5.54 -10.24
N LYS A 169 -12.69 -4.67 -9.90
CA LYS A 169 -12.39 -3.25 -9.66
C LYS A 169 -11.46 -3.06 -8.46
N SER A 170 -11.73 -3.77 -7.37
CA SER A 170 -10.87 -3.74 -6.17
C SER A 170 -9.45 -4.23 -6.48
N LEU A 171 -9.30 -5.30 -7.26
CA LEU A 171 -7.98 -5.77 -7.71
C LEU A 171 -7.24 -4.72 -8.54
N GLN A 172 -7.92 -4.06 -9.49
CA GLN A 172 -7.31 -2.99 -10.28
C GLN A 172 -6.86 -1.80 -9.43
N GLU A 173 -7.60 -1.47 -8.36
CA GLU A 173 -7.19 -0.43 -7.41
C GLU A 173 -5.96 -0.87 -6.60
N LEU A 174 -5.93 -2.12 -6.14
CA LEU A 174 -4.77 -2.68 -5.43
C LEU A 174 -3.51 -2.71 -6.31
N ASP A 175 -3.64 -3.01 -7.59
CA ASP A 175 -2.52 -3.05 -8.55
C ASP A 175 -1.88 -1.68 -8.82
N LYS A 176 -2.59 -0.57 -8.57
CA LYS A 176 -2.07 0.79 -8.73
C LYS A 176 -1.27 1.28 -7.52
N ARG A 177 -1.55 0.76 -6.33
CA ARG A 177 -0.93 1.21 -5.08
C ARG A 177 0.61 1.18 -5.10
N PRO A 178 1.29 0.17 -5.70
CA PRO A 178 2.75 0.16 -5.76
C PRO A 178 3.34 1.32 -6.55
N SER A 179 2.75 1.69 -7.70
CA SER A 179 3.27 2.79 -8.52
C SER A 179 3.01 4.14 -7.86
N GLU A 180 1.85 4.33 -7.26
CA GLU A 180 1.51 5.52 -6.45
C GLU A 180 2.48 5.69 -5.28
N ALA A 181 2.70 4.63 -4.50
CA ALA A 181 3.65 4.65 -3.38
C ALA A 181 5.09 4.95 -3.84
N THR A 182 5.50 4.44 -5.00
CA THR A 182 6.84 4.70 -5.55
C THR A 182 6.99 6.17 -5.95
N ALA A 183 5.96 6.77 -6.55
CA ALA A 183 5.96 8.18 -6.91
C ALA A 183 6.02 9.08 -5.67
N GLU A 184 5.25 8.75 -4.63
CA GLU A 184 5.28 9.45 -3.35
C GLU A 184 6.66 9.38 -2.70
N LEU A 185 7.27 8.18 -2.63
CA LEU A 185 8.62 8.01 -2.08
C LEU A 185 9.67 8.85 -2.84
N SER A 186 9.56 8.93 -4.16
CA SER A 186 10.46 9.76 -4.97
C SER A 186 10.35 11.25 -4.62
N ASN A 187 9.13 11.75 -4.42
CA ASN A 187 8.90 13.14 -4.03
C ASN A 187 9.41 13.44 -2.61
N VAL A 188 9.23 12.49 -1.68
CA VAL A 188 9.77 12.60 -0.32
C VAL A 188 11.29 12.65 -0.35
N ASN A 189 11.95 11.78 -1.12
CA ASN A 189 13.40 11.77 -1.23
C ASN A 189 13.97 13.10 -1.77
N LYS A 190 13.34 13.69 -2.79
CA LYS A 190 13.73 15.02 -3.28
C LYS A 190 13.60 16.09 -2.20
N THR A 191 12.52 16.04 -1.43
CA THR A 191 12.30 16.99 -0.32
C THR A 191 13.36 16.81 0.77
N ILE A 192 13.76 15.57 1.09
CA ILE A 192 14.85 15.29 2.01
C ILE A 192 16.18 15.86 1.49
N GLU A 193 16.49 15.65 0.21
CA GLU A 193 17.71 16.19 -0.42
C GLU A 193 17.76 17.73 -0.34
N GLU A 194 16.66 18.39 -0.70
CA GLU A 194 16.53 19.86 -0.63
C GLU A 194 16.69 20.40 0.80
N LEU A 195 16.03 19.77 1.77
CA LEU A 195 16.13 20.17 3.19
C LEU A 195 17.51 19.89 3.76
N THR A 196 18.14 18.78 3.38
CA THR A 196 19.50 18.42 3.83
C THR A 196 20.50 19.45 3.30
N ALA A 197 20.42 19.80 2.01
CA ALA A 197 21.28 20.84 1.43
C ALA A 197 21.12 22.20 2.13
N LEU A 198 19.89 22.56 2.51
CA LEU A 198 19.60 23.80 3.25
C LEU A 198 20.21 23.79 4.66
N ILE A 199 20.25 22.63 5.33
CA ILE A 199 20.83 22.48 6.67
C ILE A 199 22.36 22.43 6.60
N GLU A 200 22.94 21.76 5.59
CA GLU A 200 24.38 21.63 5.43
C GLU A 200 25.04 22.91 4.89
N ALA A 201 24.26 23.83 4.31
CA ALA A 201 24.73 25.14 3.94
C ALA A 201 25.36 25.87 5.16
N PRO A 202 26.55 26.49 5.00
CA PRO A 202 27.17 27.26 6.08
C PRO A 202 26.24 28.39 6.54
N LEU A 203 26.03 28.52 7.85
CA LEU A 203 25.54 29.79 8.40
C LEU A 203 26.74 30.71 8.51
N GLU A 204 26.65 31.90 7.96
CA GLU A 204 27.61 32.97 8.27
C GLU A 204 27.59 33.24 9.79
N GLU A 205 28.73 33.59 10.39
CA GLU A 205 28.83 33.82 11.84
C GLU A 205 27.85 34.90 12.34
N ASP A 206 27.45 35.83 11.45
CA ASP A 206 26.47 36.90 11.70
C ASP A 206 25.06 36.58 11.14
N ALA A 207 24.74 35.30 10.94
CA ALA A 207 23.45 34.92 10.38
C ALA A 207 22.28 35.51 11.19
N ASP A 208 21.40 36.18 10.47
CA ASP A 208 20.18 36.82 11.00
C ASP A 208 19.30 35.80 11.75
N ASP A 209 18.56 36.26 12.76
CA ASP A 209 17.63 35.45 13.55
C ASP A 209 16.59 34.76 12.67
N LEU A 210 16.22 35.39 11.55
CA LEU A 210 15.37 34.78 10.53
C LEU A 210 16.03 33.55 9.86
N ALA A 211 17.34 33.61 9.58
CA ALA A 211 18.08 32.50 8.99
C ALA A 211 18.18 31.33 9.96
N ARG A 212 18.43 31.61 11.25
CA ARG A 212 18.39 30.60 12.32
C ARG A 212 17.02 29.94 12.43
N ALA A 213 15.93 30.71 12.44
CA ALA A 213 14.58 30.18 12.50
C ALA A 213 14.22 29.30 11.29
N ARG A 214 14.62 29.72 10.08
CA ARG A 214 14.42 28.93 8.84
C ARG A 214 15.17 27.59 8.91
N ARG A 215 16.39 27.58 9.43
CA ARG A 215 17.17 26.34 9.62
C ARG A 215 16.51 25.42 10.65
N LEU A 216 16.03 25.94 11.78
CA LEU A 216 15.29 25.15 12.76
C LEU A 216 14.01 24.54 12.17
N LEU A 217 13.30 25.28 11.31
CA LEU A 217 12.14 24.74 10.58
C LEU A 217 12.55 23.63 9.60
N ALA A 218 13.67 23.78 8.88
CA ALA A 218 14.16 22.76 7.96
C ALA A 218 14.55 21.47 8.70
N GLU A 219 15.27 21.60 9.82
CA GLU A 219 15.63 20.48 10.70
C GLU A 219 14.39 19.80 11.30
N ALA A 220 13.37 20.58 11.69
CA ALA A 220 12.11 20.04 12.17
C ALA A 220 11.32 19.29 11.09
N LYS A 221 11.32 19.79 9.85
CA LYS A 221 10.68 19.13 8.69
C LYS A 221 11.37 17.83 8.32
N LEU A 222 12.71 17.78 8.34
CA LEU A 222 13.47 16.57 8.01
C LEU A 222 13.22 15.44 9.02
N LYS A 223 12.86 15.81 10.26
CA LYS A 223 12.52 14.86 11.32
C LYS A 223 11.08 14.35 11.26
N ALA A 224 10.20 15.06 10.56
CA ALA A 224 8.77 14.75 10.43
C ALA A 224 8.52 13.70 9.36
#